data_AF-A0A520C664-F1
#
_entry.id   AF-A0A520C664-F1
#
_cell.length_a   1.000
_cell.length_b   1.000
_cell.length_c   1.000
_cell.angle_alpha   90.00
_cell.angle_beta   90.00
_cell.angle_gamma   90.00
#
_symmetry.space_group_name_H-M   'P 1'
#
loop_
_entity.id
_entity.type
_entity.pdbx_description
1 polymer ?
#
loop_
_entity_poly.entity_id
_entity_poly.type
_entity_poly.pdbx_seq_one_letter_code
_entity_poly.pdbx_strand_id
1 'polypeptide(L)'
;MKRSEFIKSSLLTAGIITTGTGISSSYAEEKKHNTLSDKTFNMDYAPHQGMFANHAGKSMLDQIQFMYDRGFRSIEDNGYLNRSIEEQEKIGALLAKLDMRMGVFVVDGGDNWKTSLTTGKKEFKDKFVETCKKSVEAAKRCNAKWLTVVPGFYERNLPYGNQFANVIDAMRAGAEIFEPHGLIMVLETLSDTPELFLQKTNETYAVCKAVQSPSCKILYDIY
;
A
#
# COMPACT_ATOMS: atom_id res chain seq x y z
N MET A 1 -2.38 2.30 -39.65
CA MET A 1 -2.84 1.00 -40.17
C MET A 1 -4.36 0.93 -40.04
N LYS A 2 -5.08 0.65 -41.13
CA LYS A 2 -6.54 0.76 -41.24
C LYS A 2 -7.21 -0.57 -40.91
N ARG A 3 -8.20 -0.55 -40.01
CA ARG A 3 -9.02 -1.70 -39.53
C ARG A 3 -9.78 -2.48 -40.62
N SER A 4 -9.75 -2.02 -41.87
CA SER A 4 -10.47 -2.62 -43.00
C SER A 4 -9.73 -3.77 -43.69
N GLU A 5 -8.45 -3.99 -43.41
CA GLU A 5 -7.67 -5.04 -44.07
C GLU A 5 -7.73 -6.41 -43.37
N PHE A 6 -8.19 -6.47 -42.12
CA PHE A 6 -8.21 -7.71 -41.35
C PHE A 6 -9.41 -8.63 -41.64
N ILE A 7 -10.48 -8.11 -42.25
CA ILE A 7 -11.70 -8.91 -42.51
C ILE A 7 -11.63 -9.66 -43.85
N LYS A 8 -10.62 -9.40 -44.70
CA LYS A 8 -10.51 -10.03 -46.03
C LYS A 8 -9.76 -11.37 -46.06
N SER A 9 -9.24 -11.87 -44.95
CA SER A 9 -8.38 -13.07 -44.94
C SER A 9 -9.00 -14.36 -44.39
N SER A 10 -10.29 -14.41 -44.04
CA SER A 10 -10.90 -15.61 -43.42
C SER A 10 -11.97 -16.31 -44.26
N LEU A 11 -12.14 -15.93 -45.52
CA LEU A 11 -12.97 -16.67 -46.47
C LEU A 11 -12.02 -17.31 -47.49
N LEU A 12 -11.71 -18.59 -47.28
CA LEU A 12 -11.39 -19.61 -48.31
C LEU A 12 -10.53 -20.74 -47.70
N THR A 13 -11.15 -21.67 -46.98
CA THR A 13 -10.71 -23.07 -47.06
C THR A 13 -11.92 -23.98 -47.21
N ALA A 14 -11.89 -24.66 -48.34
CA ALA A 14 -12.89 -25.53 -48.93
C ALA A 14 -13.41 -26.64 -47.99
N GLY A 15 -14.66 -27.02 -48.22
CA GLY A 15 -15.34 -28.06 -47.48
C GLY A 15 -14.92 -29.48 -47.83
N ILE A 16 -15.25 -30.39 -46.90
CA ILE A 16 -15.45 -31.82 -47.13
C ILE A 16 -16.68 -32.21 -46.31
N ILE A 17 -17.73 -32.66 -47.00
CA ILE A 17 -18.89 -33.34 -46.40
C ILE A 17 -18.47 -34.80 -46.27
N THR A 18 -18.25 -35.27 -45.04
CA THR A 18 -18.21 -36.70 -44.70
C THR A 18 -19.19 -36.97 -43.58
N THR A 19 -20.25 -37.69 -43.94
CA THR A 19 -21.19 -38.36 -43.03
C THR A 19 -20.42 -39.36 -42.15
N GLY A 20 -20.45 -39.16 -40.83
CA GLY A 20 -19.82 -40.09 -39.89
C GLY A 20 -20.13 -39.71 -38.45
N THR A 21 -20.93 -40.54 -37.80
CA THR A 21 -21.19 -40.58 -36.36
C THR A 21 -19.88 -40.53 -35.55
N GLY A 22 -19.72 -39.51 -34.70
CA GLY A 22 -18.68 -39.50 -33.68
C GLY A 22 -18.02 -38.13 -33.50
N ILE A 23 -18.66 -37.22 -32.74
CA ILE A 23 -17.93 -36.14 -32.05
C ILE A 23 -18.50 -36.05 -30.64
N SER A 24 -18.15 -37.04 -29.84
CA SER A 24 -18.09 -36.88 -28.39
C SER A 24 -16.84 -36.07 -28.07
N SER A 25 -16.99 -35.10 -27.17
CA SER A 25 -15.92 -34.45 -26.40
C SER A 25 -14.77 -33.81 -27.19
N SER A 26 -14.96 -32.57 -27.67
CA SER A 26 -13.82 -31.70 -28.03
C SER A 26 -14.02 -30.22 -27.72
N TYR A 27 -15.05 -29.85 -26.94
CA TYR A 27 -15.23 -28.49 -26.41
C TYR A 27 -15.16 -28.51 -24.88
N ALA A 28 -14.04 -28.99 -24.38
CA ALA A 28 -13.55 -28.62 -23.07
C ALA A 28 -12.06 -28.31 -23.26
N GLU A 29 -11.76 -27.25 -24.03
CA GLU A 29 -10.54 -26.51 -23.74
C GLU A 29 -10.72 -25.95 -22.33
N GLU A 30 -10.22 -26.69 -21.34
CA GLU A 30 -9.71 -26.05 -20.14
C GLU A 30 -8.85 -24.89 -20.63
N LYS A 31 -9.32 -23.66 -20.40
CA LYS A 31 -8.42 -22.52 -20.35
C LYS A 31 -7.44 -22.84 -19.24
N LYS A 32 -6.36 -23.55 -19.58
CA LYS A 32 -5.10 -23.45 -18.88
C LYS A 32 -4.74 -21.98 -19.02
N HIS A 33 -5.15 -21.19 -18.02
CA HIS A 33 -4.45 -19.98 -17.70
C HIS A 33 -3.01 -20.44 -17.50
N ASN A 34 -2.18 -20.28 -18.54
CA ASN A 34 -0.74 -20.29 -18.38
C ASN A 34 -0.46 -19.15 -17.41
N THR A 35 -0.50 -19.44 -16.10
CA THR A 35 0.05 -18.61 -15.05
C THR A 35 1.57 -18.75 -15.13
N LEU A 36 2.14 -18.42 -16.28
CA LEU A 36 3.51 -17.97 -16.31
C LEU A 36 3.47 -16.67 -15.52
N SER A 37 4.06 -16.67 -14.32
CA SER A 37 4.26 -15.41 -13.61
C SER A 37 5.00 -14.50 -14.58
N ASP A 38 4.47 -13.30 -14.79
CA ASP A 38 5.17 -12.31 -15.60
C ASP A 38 6.56 -12.06 -15.01
N LYS A 39 7.47 -11.60 -15.84
CA LYS A 39 8.81 -11.23 -15.38
C LYS A 39 8.69 -10.21 -14.25
N THR A 40 9.41 -10.44 -13.15
CA THR A 40 9.48 -9.50 -12.02
C THR A 40 9.92 -8.12 -12.49
N PHE A 41 9.27 -7.07 -11.96
CA PHE A 41 9.66 -5.69 -12.24
C PHE A 41 11.06 -5.39 -11.70
N ASN A 42 11.77 -4.48 -12.36
CA ASN A 42 13.11 -4.06 -11.92
C ASN A 42 13.07 -3.15 -10.68
N MET A 43 11.96 -2.44 -10.48
CA MET A 43 11.69 -1.62 -9.32
C MET A 43 10.64 -2.32 -8.46
N ASP A 44 10.70 -2.07 -7.17
CA ASP A 44 9.78 -2.70 -6.24
C ASP A 44 8.49 -1.88 -6.09
N TYR A 45 7.59 -2.09 -7.03
CA TYR A 45 6.27 -1.49 -7.01
C TYR A 45 5.37 -2.19 -6.00
N ALA A 46 4.63 -1.40 -5.22
CA ALA A 46 3.72 -1.84 -4.18
C ALA A 46 2.31 -1.31 -4.46
N PRO A 47 1.47 -2.00 -5.24
CA PRO A 47 0.12 -1.54 -5.53
C PRO A 47 -0.75 -1.56 -4.27
N HIS A 48 -1.68 -0.60 -4.18
CA HIS A 48 -2.61 -0.48 -3.05
C HIS A 48 -3.70 -1.58 -3.11
N GLN A 49 -4.16 -2.00 -1.93
CA GLN A 49 -5.36 -2.81 -1.77
C GLN A 49 -6.54 -2.26 -2.60
N GLY A 50 -7.20 -3.13 -3.37
CA GLY A 50 -8.37 -2.77 -4.17
C GLY A 50 -8.06 -2.37 -5.62
N MET A 51 -6.81 -2.03 -5.96
CA MET A 51 -6.43 -1.68 -7.33
C MET A 51 -6.73 -2.80 -8.35
N PHE A 52 -6.71 -4.06 -7.90
CA PHE A 52 -6.97 -5.24 -8.75
C PHE A 52 -8.29 -5.94 -8.45
N ALA A 53 -9.24 -5.29 -7.77
CA ALA A 53 -10.50 -5.92 -7.40
C ALA A 53 -11.31 -6.44 -8.60
N ASN A 54 -11.23 -5.78 -9.76
CA ASN A 54 -11.89 -6.21 -11.00
C ASN A 54 -11.20 -7.39 -11.71
N HIS A 55 -9.96 -7.71 -11.32
CA HIS A 55 -9.18 -8.81 -11.92
C HIS A 55 -9.14 -10.04 -11.01
N ALA A 56 -9.02 -9.85 -9.70
CA ALA A 56 -8.81 -10.91 -8.72
C ALA A 56 -9.93 -11.00 -7.67
N GLY A 57 -10.96 -10.15 -7.75
CA GLY A 57 -12.02 -10.08 -6.74
C GLY A 57 -11.64 -9.24 -5.51
N LYS A 58 -12.56 -9.14 -4.55
CA LYS A 58 -12.42 -8.25 -3.38
C LYS A 58 -11.51 -8.80 -2.28
N SER A 59 -11.19 -10.08 -2.30
CA SER A 59 -10.28 -10.72 -1.34
C SER A 59 -8.89 -10.10 -1.46
N MET A 60 -8.30 -9.69 -0.34
CA MET A 60 -6.93 -9.18 -0.34
C MET A 60 -5.93 -10.28 -0.69
N LEU A 61 -6.18 -11.53 -0.26
CA LEU A 61 -5.30 -12.66 -0.55
C LEU A 61 -5.26 -12.98 -2.05
N ASP A 62 -6.42 -12.91 -2.72
CA ASP A 62 -6.51 -13.17 -4.17
C ASP A 62 -5.82 -12.05 -4.96
N GLN A 63 -5.96 -10.80 -4.50
CA GLN A 63 -5.24 -9.66 -5.07
C GLN A 63 -3.72 -9.78 -4.88
N ILE A 64 -3.23 -10.22 -3.71
CA ILE A 64 -1.79 -10.48 -3.48
C ILE A 64 -1.27 -11.54 -4.45
N GLN A 65 -2.00 -12.64 -4.63
CA GLN A 65 -1.62 -13.69 -5.58
C GLN A 65 -1.56 -13.14 -7.01
N PHE A 66 -2.58 -12.37 -7.42
CA PHE A 66 -2.59 -11.74 -8.73
C PHE A 66 -1.41 -10.78 -8.92
N MET A 67 -1.08 -9.97 -7.90
CA MET A 67 0.09 -9.08 -7.93
C MET A 67 1.38 -9.88 -8.13
N TYR A 68 1.57 -10.97 -7.39
CA TYR A 68 2.73 -11.86 -7.55
C TYR A 68 2.85 -12.42 -8.98
N ASP A 69 1.73 -12.91 -9.51
CA ASP A 69 1.63 -13.48 -10.86
C ASP A 69 1.88 -12.45 -11.97
N ARG A 70 1.68 -11.17 -11.67
CA ARG A 70 1.96 -10.03 -12.57
C ARG A 70 3.34 -9.40 -12.35
N GLY A 71 4.20 -10.02 -11.53
CA GLY A 71 5.59 -9.61 -11.35
C GLY A 71 5.85 -8.61 -10.23
N PHE A 72 4.84 -8.24 -9.42
CA PHE A 72 5.03 -7.41 -8.23
C PHE A 72 5.64 -8.21 -7.08
N ARG A 73 6.40 -7.54 -6.21
CA ARG A 73 7.02 -8.15 -5.02
C ARG A 73 6.72 -7.41 -3.73
N SER A 74 5.90 -6.37 -3.80
CA SER A 74 5.39 -5.65 -2.65
C SER A 74 3.91 -5.32 -2.78
N ILE A 75 3.29 -4.99 -1.64
CA ILE A 75 1.94 -4.43 -1.57
C ILE A 75 1.91 -3.19 -0.69
N GLU A 76 0.88 -2.38 -0.87
CA GLU A 76 0.48 -1.33 0.08
C GLU A 76 -0.93 -1.63 0.61
N ASP A 77 -1.13 -1.44 1.90
CA ASP A 77 -2.43 -1.65 2.55
C ASP A 77 -2.65 -0.61 3.65
N ASN A 78 -3.20 0.55 3.30
CA ASN A 78 -3.42 1.64 4.25
C ASN A 78 -4.40 1.25 5.38
N GLY A 79 -5.29 0.29 5.12
CA GLY A 79 -6.24 -0.24 6.10
C GLY A 79 -5.70 -1.38 6.96
N TYR A 80 -4.44 -1.81 6.80
CA TYR A 80 -3.91 -3.04 7.43
C TYR A 80 -4.12 -3.07 8.95
N LEU A 81 -3.91 -1.94 9.64
CA LEU A 81 -4.03 -1.85 11.10
C LEU A 81 -5.47 -2.06 11.60
N ASN A 82 -6.47 -1.82 10.74
CA ASN A 82 -7.89 -1.97 11.05
C ASN A 82 -8.42 -3.39 10.77
N ARG A 83 -7.62 -4.26 10.14
CA ARG A 83 -7.97 -5.66 9.92
C ARG A 83 -7.93 -6.46 11.21
N SER A 84 -8.67 -7.57 11.26
CA SER A 84 -8.56 -8.52 12.37
C SER A 84 -7.15 -9.12 12.44
N ILE A 85 -6.72 -9.56 13.64
CA ILE A 85 -5.41 -10.20 13.80
C ILE A 85 -5.30 -11.44 12.90
N GLU A 86 -6.36 -12.23 12.78
CA GLU A 86 -6.39 -13.41 11.92
C GLU A 86 -6.16 -13.05 10.45
N GLU A 87 -6.77 -11.96 9.98
CA GLU A 87 -6.58 -11.50 8.60
C GLU A 87 -5.16 -10.93 8.39
N GLN A 88 -4.63 -10.19 9.37
CA GLN A 88 -3.24 -9.72 9.36
C GLN A 88 -2.24 -10.88 9.23
N GLU A 89 -2.44 -11.96 10.00
CA GLU A 89 -1.61 -13.17 9.98
C GLU A 89 -1.72 -13.91 8.65
N LYS A 90 -2.92 -14.04 8.08
CA LYS A 90 -3.14 -14.64 6.75
C LYS A 90 -2.41 -13.86 5.65
N ILE A 91 -2.51 -12.54 5.66
CA ILE A 91 -1.80 -11.66 4.72
C ILE A 91 -0.29 -11.85 4.88
N GLY A 92 0.21 -11.77 6.11
CA GLY A 92 1.64 -11.92 6.38
C GLY A 92 2.21 -13.27 5.99
N ALA A 93 1.49 -14.36 6.29
CA ALA A 93 1.88 -15.71 5.90
C ALA A 93 1.92 -15.87 4.37
N LEU A 94 0.97 -15.26 3.65
CA LEU A 94 0.97 -15.29 2.19
C LEU A 94 2.14 -14.49 1.61
N LEU A 95 2.41 -13.30 2.13
CA LEU A 95 3.57 -12.49 1.71
C LEU A 95 4.87 -13.26 1.90
N ALA A 96 5.06 -13.87 3.08
CA ALA A 96 6.24 -14.69 3.37
C ALA A 96 6.35 -15.90 2.43
N LYS A 97 5.24 -16.60 2.15
CA LYS A 97 5.20 -17.74 1.23
C LYS A 97 5.60 -17.35 -0.20
N LEU A 98 5.24 -16.15 -0.64
CA LEU A 98 5.49 -15.65 -1.99
C LEU A 98 6.81 -14.87 -2.11
N ASP A 99 7.60 -14.77 -1.03
CA ASP A 99 8.77 -13.88 -0.96
C ASP A 99 8.43 -12.44 -1.39
N MET A 100 7.24 -11.98 -0.96
CA MET A 100 6.78 -10.61 -1.10
C MET A 100 6.91 -9.88 0.24
N ARG A 101 6.88 -8.55 0.20
CA ARG A 101 6.88 -7.72 1.40
C ARG A 101 5.68 -6.78 1.49
N MET A 102 5.36 -6.40 2.72
CA MET A 102 4.58 -5.20 2.96
C MET A 102 5.46 -3.99 2.67
N GLY A 103 5.12 -3.23 1.63
CA GLY A 103 5.79 -1.98 1.27
C GLY A 103 5.57 -0.94 2.36
N VAL A 104 4.32 -0.49 2.51
CA VAL A 104 3.87 0.38 3.62
C VAL A 104 2.47 -0.02 4.06
N PHE A 105 2.17 0.27 5.33
CA PHE A 105 0.81 0.49 5.81
C PHE A 105 0.78 1.75 6.67
N VAL A 106 -0.41 2.30 6.91
CA VAL A 106 -0.57 3.56 7.64
C VAL A 106 -0.67 3.33 9.15
N VAL A 107 0.05 4.14 9.92
CA VAL A 107 -0.16 4.29 11.36
C VAL A 107 -1.42 5.13 11.56
N ASP A 108 -2.59 4.50 11.46
CA ASP A 108 -3.89 5.17 11.61
C ASP A 108 -4.55 4.86 12.96
N GLY A 109 -4.58 5.86 13.84
CA GLY A 109 -5.28 5.82 15.13
C GLY A 109 -6.66 6.48 15.11
N GLY A 110 -7.10 6.99 13.95
CA GLY A 110 -8.33 7.78 13.77
C GLY A 110 -8.15 9.31 13.85
N ASP A 111 -6.91 9.79 13.86
CA ASP A 111 -6.57 11.22 14.06
C ASP A 111 -5.85 11.86 12.85
N ASN A 112 -5.55 11.09 11.80
CA ASN A 112 -4.76 11.54 10.65
C ASN A 112 -5.52 12.53 9.73
N TRP A 113 -6.85 12.55 9.80
CA TRP A 113 -7.74 13.37 8.95
C TRP A 113 -8.54 14.40 9.75
N LYS A 114 -7.92 14.97 10.79
CA LYS A 114 -8.46 16.09 11.58
C LYS A 114 -7.33 16.87 12.25
N THR A 115 -7.65 18.00 12.87
CA THR A 115 -6.70 18.75 13.70
C THR A 115 -6.33 17.92 14.94
N SER A 116 -5.06 17.51 15.03
CA SER A 116 -4.60 16.54 16.04
C SER A 116 -3.19 16.86 16.57
N LEU A 117 -2.12 16.27 16.03
CA LEU A 117 -0.76 16.38 16.59
C LEU A 117 -0.22 17.81 16.59
N THR A 118 -0.67 18.64 15.65
CA THR A 118 -0.33 20.07 15.58
C THR A 118 -0.77 20.85 16.82
N THR A 119 -1.80 20.40 17.52
CA THR A 119 -2.32 21.06 18.74
C THR A 119 -1.40 20.93 19.94
N GLY A 120 -0.51 19.92 19.96
CA GLY A 120 0.32 19.59 21.12
C GLY A 120 -0.44 19.02 22.31
N LYS A 121 -1.74 18.72 22.17
CA LYS A 121 -2.53 18.15 23.24
C LYS A 121 -2.11 16.71 23.54
N LYS A 122 -2.09 16.38 24.83
CA LYS A 122 -1.57 15.11 25.34
C LYS A 122 -2.36 13.92 24.78
N GLU A 123 -3.68 14.04 24.65
CA GLU A 123 -4.54 12.95 24.17
C GLU A 123 -4.18 12.47 22.76
N PHE A 124 -3.83 13.39 21.85
CA PHE A 124 -3.44 13.02 20.48
C PHE A 124 -2.04 12.40 20.44
N LYS A 125 -1.09 12.92 21.23
CA LYS A 125 0.24 12.33 21.33
C LYS A 125 0.19 10.94 21.96
N ASP A 126 -0.57 10.76 23.03
CA ASP A 126 -0.79 9.47 23.68
C ASP A 126 -1.42 8.47 22.70
N LYS A 127 -2.42 8.91 21.93
CA LYS A 127 -3.07 8.07 20.92
C LYS A 127 -2.12 7.66 19.80
N PHE A 128 -1.30 8.58 19.32
CA PHE A 128 -0.26 8.29 18.33
C PHE A 128 0.75 7.27 18.87
N VAL A 129 1.25 7.46 20.09
CA VAL A 129 2.17 6.52 20.76
C VAL A 129 1.54 5.13 20.95
N GLU A 130 0.27 5.07 21.35
CA GLU A 130 -0.49 3.80 21.43
C GLU A 130 -0.55 3.11 20.06
N THR A 131 -0.82 3.89 19.02
CA THR A 131 -0.94 3.39 17.65
C THR A 131 0.41 2.91 17.12
N CYS A 132 1.52 3.62 17.38
CA CYS A 132 2.88 3.15 17.07
C CYS A 132 3.17 1.79 17.70
N LYS A 133 2.83 1.59 18.98
CA LYS A 133 3.02 0.29 19.66
C LYS A 133 2.20 -0.82 18.99
N LYS A 134 0.97 -0.54 18.59
CA LYS A 134 0.14 -1.49 17.82
C LYS A 134 0.75 -1.80 16.45
N SER A 135 1.30 -0.79 15.77
CA SER A 135 1.97 -0.94 14.49
C SER A 135 3.23 -1.79 14.58
N VAL A 136 3.97 -1.78 15.69
CA VAL A 136 5.09 -2.71 15.92
C VAL A 136 4.60 -4.17 15.86
N GLU A 137 3.51 -4.48 16.56
CA GLU A 137 2.96 -5.84 16.56
C GLU A 137 2.38 -6.23 15.20
N ALA A 138 1.73 -5.30 14.50
CA ALA A 138 1.24 -5.53 13.14
C ALA A 138 2.39 -5.75 12.14
N ALA A 139 3.47 -4.98 12.24
CA ALA A 139 4.64 -5.11 11.37
C ALA A 139 5.32 -6.48 11.52
N LYS A 140 5.35 -7.06 12.73
CA LYS A 140 5.83 -8.43 12.95
C LYS A 140 5.00 -9.48 12.19
N ARG A 141 3.69 -9.27 12.06
CA ARG A 141 2.80 -10.21 11.36
C ARG A 141 3.02 -10.19 9.85
N CYS A 142 3.26 -9.02 9.26
CA CYS A 142 3.44 -8.88 7.80
C CYS A 142 4.87 -8.64 7.32
N ASN A 143 5.87 -8.73 8.21
CA ASN A 143 7.27 -8.44 7.90
C ASN A 143 7.46 -7.04 7.27
N ALA A 144 6.74 -6.04 7.77
CA ALA A 144 6.84 -4.66 7.28
C ALA A 144 8.09 -3.97 7.81
N LYS A 145 8.63 -3.04 7.02
CA LYS A 145 9.75 -2.17 7.41
C LYS A 145 9.37 -0.69 7.45
N TRP A 146 8.50 -0.25 6.56
CA TRP A 146 8.09 1.15 6.44
C TRP A 146 6.63 1.34 6.83
N LEU A 147 6.37 2.45 7.52
CA LEU A 147 5.07 2.78 8.09
C LEU A 147 4.72 4.23 7.76
N THR A 148 3.64 4.45 7.01
CA THR A 148 3.23 5.80 6.62
C THR A 148 2.62 6.53 7.82
N VAL A 149 3.03 7.77 8.04
CA VAL A 149 2.50 8.64 9.10
C VAL A 149 2.08 9.99 8.52
N VAL A 150 0.86 10.41 8.87
CA VAL A 150 0.30 11.72 8.53
C VAL A 150 -0.02 12.45 9.84
N PRO A 151 0.58 13.63 10.12
CA PRO A 151 0.39 14.29 11.42
C PRO A 151 -0.99 14.91 11.69
N GLY A 152 -1.88 14.92 10.69
CA GLY A 152 -3.17 15.59 10.76
C GLY A 152 -3.18 17.00 10.16
N PHE A 153 -4.22 17.76 10.53
CA PHE A 153 -4.47 19.10 10.02
C PHE A 153 -3.75 20.17 10.85
N TYR A 154 -3.54 21.35 10.27
CA TYR A 154 -3.05 22.51 11.01
C TYR A 154 -4.12 23.02 12.02
N GLU A 155 -3.67 23.67 13.08
CA GLU A 155 -4.51 24.34 14.08
C GLU A 155 -4.52 25.85 13.81
N ARG A 156 -5.68 26.39 13.45
CA ARG A 156 -5.85 27.79 13.03
C ARG A 156 -5.50 28.80 14.11
N ASN A 157 -5.63 28.43 15.38
CA ASN A 157 -5.41 29.33 16.51
C ASN A 157 -4.02 29.21 17.14
N LEU A 158 -3.10 28.46 16.53
CA LEU A 158 -1.76 28.25 17.06
C LEU A 158 -0.70 28.72 16.03
N PRO A 159 0.34 29.48 16.43
CA PRO A 159 1.42 29.84 15.52
C PRO A 159 2.09 28.61 14.90
N TYR A 160 2.43 28.69 13.61
CA TYR A 160 3.02 27.57 12.86
C TYR A 160 4.26 26.97 13.56
N GLY A 161 5.14 27.80 14.11
CA GLY A 161 6.34 27.34 14.81
C GLY A 161 6.03 26.43 16.00
N ASN A 162 4.95 26.70 16.73
CA ASN A 162 4.51 25.87 17.85
C ASN A 162 3.93 24.54 17.35
N GLN A 163 3.13 24.58 16.28
CA GLN A 163 2.60 23.37 15.64
C GLN A 163 3.73 22.47 15.13
N PHE A 164 4.74 23.08 14.49
CA PHE A 164 5.94 22.39 14.01
C PHE A 164 6.71 21.71 15.15
N ALA A 165 6.90 22.40 16.28
CA ALA A 165 7.52 21.82 17.47
C ALA A 165 6.70 20.65 18.04
N ASN A 166 5.37 20.78 18.09
CA ASN A 166 4.47 19.71 18.56
C ASN A 166 4.56 18.46 17.67
N VAL A 167 4.58 18.65 16.34
CA VAL A 167 4.75 17.53 15.40
C VAL A 167 6.11 16.86 15.58
N ILE A 168 7.21 17.61 15.72
CA ILE A 168 8.53 17.04 16.01
C ILE A 168 8.52 16.21 17.30
N ASP A 169 7.90 16.72 18.36
CA ASP A 169 7.80 16.03 19.64
C ASP A 169 7.01 14.71 19.54
N ALA A 170 5.91 14.70 18.77
CA ALA A 170 5.18 13.48 18.48
C ALA A 170 6.02 12.49 17.64
N MET A 171 6.65 12.96 16.57
CA MET A 171 7.47 12.11 15.69
C MET A 171 8.69 11.52 16.42
N ARG A 172 9.32 12.25 17.35
CA ARG A 172 10.38 11.70 18.21
C ARG A 172 9.88 10.56 19.09
N ALA A 173 8.71 10.72 19.71
CA ALA A 173 8.11 9.66 20.52
C ALA A 173 7.77 8.41 19.68
N GLY A 174 7.29 8.59 18.44
CA GLY A 174 7.10 7.48 17.51
C GLY A 174 8.42 6.81 17.12
N ALA A 175 9.50 7.60 16.95
CA ALA A 175 10.79 7.11 16.49
C ALA A 175 11.47 6.27 17.56
N GLU A 176 11.41 6.71 18.83
CA GLU A 176 11.87 5.95 19.99
C GLU A 176 11.22 4.56 20.09
N ILE A 177 9.96 4.43 19.66
CA ILE A 177 9.25 3.15 19.60
C ILE A 177 9.74 2.29 18.43
N PHE A 178 9.91 2.88 17.25
CA PHE A 178 10.23 2.14 16.03
C PHE A 178 11.70 1.75 15.88
N GLU A 179 12.62 2.55 16.40
CA GLU A 179 14.06 2.38 16.22
C GLU A 179 14.61 1.04 16.76
N PRO A 180 14.24 0.57 17.97
CA PRO A 180 14.65 -0.74 18.47
C PRO A 180 14.15 -1.92 17.62
N HIS A 181 13.14 -1.70 16.78
CA HIS A 181 12.55 -2.71 15.91
C HIS A 181 12.99 -2.57 14.44
N GLY A 182 13.87 -1.60 14.12
CA GLY A 182 14.33 -1.36 12.76
C GLY A 182 13.22 -0.85 11.81
N LEU A 183 12.10 -0.39 12.36
CA LEU A 183 10.99 0.17 11.62
C LEU A 183 11.26 1.64 11.28
N ILE A 184 10.75 2.09 10.14
CA ILE A 184 10.95 3.46 9.65
C ILE A 184 9.58 4.08 9.42
N MET A 185 9.25 5.13 10.19
CA MET A 185 8.14 5.99 9.81
C MET A 185 8.54 6.80 8.58
N VAL A 186 7.65 6.82 7.60
CA VAL A 186 7.79 7.62 6.38
C VAL A 186 6.68 8.67 6.40
N LEU A 187 7.08 9.93 6.62
CA LEU A 187 6.15 11.05 6.74
C LEU A 187 5.68 11.43 5.35
N GLU A 188 4.38 11.33 5.13
CA GLU A 188 3.78 11.61 3.83
C GLU A 188 3.40 13.09 3.72
N THR A 189 3.71 13.65 2.56
CA THR A 189 3.27 14.99 2.18
C THR A 189 2.03 14.83 1.32
N LEU A 190 0.94 15.51 1.65
CA LEU A 190 -0.36 15.31 1.01
C LEU A 190 -0.93 16.63 0.50
N SER A 191 -1.79 16.54 -0.52
CA SER A 191 -2.46 17.69 -1.15
C SER A 191 -3.98 17.53 -1.25
N ASP A 192 -4.58 16.53 -0.61
CA ASP A 192 -6.02 16.22 -0.65
C ASP A 192 -6.90 17.34 -0.12
N THR A 193 -6.38 18.15 0.82
CA THR A 193 -7.10 19.26 1.43
C THR A 193 -6.13 20.34 1.92
N PRO A 194 -6.50 21.64 1.82
CA PRO A 194 -5.67 22.73 2.35
C PRO A 194 -5.54 22.70 3.88
N GLU A 195 -6.31 21.84 4.57
CA GLU A 195 -6.26 21.68 6.02
C GLU A 195 -5.03 20.88 6.49
N LEU A 196 -4.37 20.10 5.62
CA LEU A 196 -3.21 19.28 5.99
C LEU A 196 -2.04 20.14 6.50
N PHE A 197 -1.33 19.65 7.52
CA PHE A 197 -0.18 20.36 8.06
C PHE A 197 1.07 20.25 7.15
N LEU A 198 1.34 19.06 6.60
CA LEU A 198 2.47 18.81 5.71
C LEU A 198 2.00 18.79 4.25
N GLN A 199 2.10 19.94 3.58
CA GLN A 199 1.66 20.09 2.19
C GLN A 199 2.81 20.18 1.20
N LYS A 200 4.02 20.49 1.67
CA LYS A 200 5.20 20.61 0.81
C LYS A 200 6.33 19.72 1.29
N THR A 201 7.00 19.06 0.36
CA THR A 201 8.09 18.12 0.67
C THR A 201 9.23 18.75 1.47
N ASN A 202 9.50 20.05 1.29
CA ASN A 202 10.51 20.75 2.07
C ASN A 202 10.12 20.91 3.56
N GLU A 203 8.84 21.01 3.88
CA GLU A 203 8.34 21.06 5.26
C GLU A 203 8.52 19.70 5.93
N THR A 204 8.12 18.62 5.25
CA THR A 204 8.33 17.24 5.69
C THR A 204 9.81 16.92 5.87
N TYR A 205 10.67 17.38 4.96
CA TYR A 205 12.13 17.27 5.11
C TYR A 205 12.64 18.00 6.36
N ALA A 206 12.14 19.22 6.61
CA ALA A 206 12.52 19.98 7.80
C ALA A 206 12.12 19.27 9.09
N VAL A 207 10.91 18.68 9.15
CA VAL A 207 10.47 17.85 10.29
C VAL A 207 11.42 16.66 10.46
N CYS A 208 11.66 15.85 9.43
CA CYS A 208 12.55 14.69 9.51
C CYS A 208 13.97 15.06 9.98
N LYS A 209 14.51 16.19 9.50
CA LYS A 209 15.81 16.73 9.92
C LYS A 209 15.82 17.13 11.39
N ALA A 210 14.74 17.74 11.88
CA ALA A 210 14.62 18.16 13.28
C ALA A 210 14.35 16.98 14.24
N VAL A 211 13.64 15.94 13.81
CA VAL A 211 13.44 14.70 14.57
C VAL A 211 14.77 14.00 14.82
N GLN A 212 15.65 13.99 13.81
CA GLN A 212 17.03 13.47 13.92
C GLN A 212 17.10 11.99 14.32
N SER A 213 16.21 11.15 13.81
CA SER A 213 16.25 9.68 13.99
C SER A 213 16.42 8.95 12.65
N PRO A 214 17.16 7.82 12.61
CA PRO A 214 17.19 6.94 11.45
C PRO A 214 15.82 6.35 11.11
N SER A 215 14.90 6.28 12.08
CA SER A 215 13.55 5.76 11.93
C SER A 215 12.51 6.80 11.49
N CYS A 216 12.92 8.00 11.08
CA CYS A 216 12.04 9.03 10.53
C CYS A 216 12.56 9.55 9.18
N LYS A 217 11.80 9.31 8.12
CA LYS A 217 12.13 9.64 6.72
C LYS A 217 10.93 10.26 6.01
N ILE A 218 11.16 10.78 4.80
CA ILE A 218 10.11 11.31 3.94
C ILE A 218 9.53 10.18 3.09
N LEU A 219 8.21 10.16 2.94
CA LEU A 219 7.51 9.58 1.80
C LEU A 219 7.20 10.72 0.82
N TYR A 220 7.69 10.61 -0.42
CA TYR A 220 7.39 11.56 -1.47
C TYR A 220 6.24 11.04 -2.31
N ASP A 221 5.05 11.60 -2.09
CA ASP A 221 3.91 11.39 -2.97
C ASP A 221 4.04 12.30 -4.20
N ILE A 222 3.83 11.71 -5.38
CA ILE A 222 3.98 12.36 -6.70
C ILE A 222 2.62 12.85 -7.22
N TYR A 223 1.51 12.40 -6.63
CA TYR A 223 0.13 12.76 -7.00
C TYR A 223 -0.09 14.28 -7.00
#